data_AF-A0A7W0YTB3-F1
#
_entry.id   AF-A0A7W0YTB3-F1
#
_cell.length_a   1.000
_cell.length_b   1.000
_cell.length_c   1.000
_cell.angle_alpha   90.00
_cell.angle_beta   90.00
_cell.angle_gamma   90.00
#
_symmetry.space_group_name_H-M   'P 1'
#
loop_
_entity.id
_entity.type
_entity.pdbx_description
1 polymer ?
#
loop_
_entity_poly.entity_id
_entity_poly.type
_entity_poly.pdbx_seq_one_letter_code
_entity_poly.pdbx_strand_id
1 'polypeptide(L)'
;MTVPVVRFTVAGEHVHEPISPSIGEPGRRYMVIFDGDCTVCGRKVKLFAKWDRGHDLEIIPSQTPGVRERVPWIPARAYVESCR
;
A
#
# COMPACT_ATOMS: atom_id res chain seq x y z
N MET A 1 -21.95 -13.42 2.00
CA MET A 1 -21.08 -14.46 2.59
C MET A 1 -20.30 -13.82 3.72
N THR A 2 -20.46 -14.29 4.96
CA THR A 2 -19.66 -13.85 6.11
C THR A 2 -18.60 -14.90 6.39
N VAL A 3 -17.32 -14.51 6.35
CA VAL A 3 -16.20 -15.41 6.67
C VAL A 3 -15.91 -15.28 8.18
N PRO A 4 -15.91 -16.36 8.97
CA PRO A 4 -15.54 -16.29 10.37
C PRO A 4 -14.03 -16.05 10.48
N VAL A 5 -13.63 -14.91 11.05
CA VAL A 5 -12.22 -14.60 11.34
C VAL A 5 -11.93 -14.95 12.79
N VAL A 6 -11.01 -15.89 13.01
CA VAL A 6 -10.50 -16.24 14.34
C VAL A 6 -9.31 -15.34 14.65
N ARG A 7 -9.35 -14.67 15.82
CA ARG A 7 -8.26 -13.82 16.30
C ARG A 7 -7.34 -14.63 17.20
N PHE A 8 -6.06 -14.75 16.84
CA PHE A 8 -5.05 -15.35 17.70
C PHE A 8 -4.21 -14.24 18.35
N THR A 9 -4.09 -14.27 19.67
CA THR A 9 -3.26 -13.33 20.43
C THR A 9 -1.90 -14.00 20.69
N VAL A 10 -0.81 -13.44 20.18
CA VAL A 10 0.55 -13.89 20.51
C VAL A 10 1.11 -12.96 21.58
N ALA A 11 1.44 -13.52 22.74
CA ALA A 11 2.21 -12.88 23.82
C ALA A 11 1.67 -11.55 24.43
N GLY A 12 0.35 -11.33 24.47
CA GLY A 12 -0.25 -10.27 25.29
C GLY A 12 0.00 -8.83 24.84
N GLU A 13 0.74 -8.61 23.75
CA GLU A 13 0.88 -7.31 23.14
C GLU A 13 -0.33 -7.07 22.23
N HIS A 14 -1.16 -6.07 22.57
CA HIS A 14 -2.14 -5.53 21.65
C HIS A 14 -1.38 -4.82 20.52
N VAL A 15 -0.80 -5.61 19.60
CA VAL A 15 -0.47 -5.10 18.28
C VAL A 15 -1.82 -4.64 17.73
N HIS A 16 -2.01 -3.33 17.66
CA HIS A 16 -3.10 -2.74 16.91
C HIS A 16 -2.88 -3.22 15.48
N GLU A 17 -3.46 -4.37 15.12
CA GLU A 17 -3.47 -4.78 13.73
C GLU A 17 -4.17 -3.63 13.01
N PRO A 18 -3.45 -2.92 12.14
CA PRO A 18 -4.05 -1.85 11.38
C PRO A 18 -5.18 -2.50 10.61
N ILE A 19 -6.40 -1.99 10.82
CA ILE A 19 -7.60 -2.47 10.15
C ILE A 19 -7.26 -2.45 8.66
N SER A 20 -6.94 -3.62 8.11
CA SER A 20 -6.63 -3.73 6.70
C SER A 20 -7.91 -3.35 5.99
N PRO A 21 -7.91 -2.27 5.19
CA PRO A 21 -9.10 -1.89 4.45
C PRO A 21 -9.57 -3.10 3.65
N SER A 22 -10.86 -3.38 3.67
CA SER A 22 -11.44 -4.42 2.83
C SER A 22 -11.05 -4.15 1.38
N ILE A 23 -10.31 -5.09 0.78
CA ILE A 23 -9.88 -5.04 -0.63
C ILE A 23 -11.13 -4.77 -1.48
N GLY A 24 -11.14 -3.67 -2.23
CA GLY A 24 -12.19 -3.35 -3.19
C GLY A 24 -13.39 -2.57 -2.65
N GLU A 25 -13.26 -1.77 -1.58
CA GLU A 25 -14.29 -0.77 -1.26
C GLU A 25 -14.54 0.15 -2.48
N PRO A 26 -15.78 0.25 -2.99
CA PRO A 26 -16.10 1.08 -4.14
C PRO A 26 -15.71 2.55 -3.88
N GLY A 27 -14.87 3.11 -4.77
CA GLY A 27 -14.43 4.51 -4.70
C GLY A 27 -13.08 4.75 -4.00
N ARG A 28 -12.43 3.72 -3.45
CA ARG A 28 -11.05 3.83 -2.94
C ARG A 28 -10.05 3.32 -3.97
N ARG A 29 -9.14 4.20 -4.39
CA ARG A 29 -8.02 3.84 -5.26
C ARG A 29 -6.98 3.02 -4.50
N TYR A 30 -6.47 1.97 -5.13
CA TYR A 30 -5.30 1.24 -4.65
C TYR A 30 -4.05 2.10 -4.79
N MET A 31 -3.28 2.21 -3.71
CA MET A 31 -2.05 2.98 -3.73
C MET A 31 -0.88 2.12 -4.24
N VAL A 32 -0.19 2.60 -5.26
CA VAL A 32 1.06 2.03 -5.77
C VAL A 32 2.18 3.00 -5.41
N ILE A 33 2.93 2.67 -4.36
CA ILE A 33 4.12 3.41 -3.98
C ILE A 33 5.32 2.78 -4.67
N PHE A 34 6.18 3.60 -5.27
CA PHE A 34 7.38 3.12 -5.97
C PHE A 34 8.56 4.04 -5.75
N ASP A 35 9.78 3.55 -5.98
CA ASP A 35 10.97 4.40 -6.00
C ASP A 35 10.98 5.28 -7.27
N GLY A 36 10.88 6.60 -7.07
CA GLY A 36 10.91 7.60 -8.14
C GLY A 36 12.23 7.71 -8.87
N ASP A 37 13.34 7.32 -8.24
CA ASP A 37 14.68 7.37 -8.84
C ASP A 37 15.02 6.07 -9.60
N CYS A 38 14.22 5.02 -9.41
CA CYS A 38 14.35 3.73 -10.09
C CYS A 38 13.75 3.77 -11.52
N THR A 39 14.63 3.73 -12.54
CA THR A 39 14.20 3.75 -13.96
C THR A 39 13.30 2.56 -14.35
N VAL A 40 13.56 1.36 -13.82
CA VAL A 40 12.75 0.17 -14.11
C VAL A 40 11.36 0.30 -13.48
N CYS A 41 11.29 0.79 -12.25
CA CYS A 41 10.07 1.06 -11.52
C CYS A 41 9.23 2.10 -12.27
N GLY A 42 9.87 3.19 -12.73
CA GLY A 42 9.28 4.21 -13.60
C GLY A 42 8.67 3.64 -14.90
N ARG A 43 9.30 2.63 -15.52
CA ARG A 43 8.74 1.95 -16.71
C ARG A 43 7.53 1.08 -16.36
N LYS A 44 7.57 0.36 -15.23
CA LYS A 44 6.46 -0.49 -14.76
C LYS A 44 5.22 0.34 -14.42
N VAL A 45 5.38 1.46 -13.70
CA VAL A 45 4.23 2.31 -13.34
C VAL A 45 3.57 2.98 -14.54
N LYS A 46 4.32 3.29 -15.60
CA LYS A 46 3.74 3.75 -16.88
C LYS A 46 2.88 2.67 -17.54
N LEU A 47 3.28 1.41 -17.42
CA LEU A 47 2.48 0.29 -17.91
C LEU A 47 1.21 0.10 -17.07
N PHE A 48 1.32 0.20 -15.75
CA PHE A 48 0.15 0.15 -14.85
C PHE A 48 -0.84 1.28 -15.15
N ALA A 49 -0.36 2.51 -15.31
CA ALA A 49 -1.20 3.65 -15.69
C ALA A 49 -1.92 3.44 -17.04
N LYS A 50 -1.28 2.74 -17.99
CA LYS A 50 -1.91 2.40 -19.29
C LYS A 50 -2.98 1.31 -19.15
N TRP A 51 -2.81 0.40 -18.20
CA TRP A 51 -3.77 -0.69 -17.93
C TRP A 51 -4.93 -0.25 -17.04
N ASP A 52 -4.71 0.77 -16.19
CA ASP A 52 -5.69 1.31 -15.27
C ASP A 52 -6.76 2.15 -15.98
N ARG A 53 -7.66 1.48 -16.71
CA ARG A 53 -8.79 2.15 -17.37
C ARG A 53 -9.86 2.65 -16.39
N GLY A 54 -9.91 2.08 -15.19
CA GLY A 54 -10.88 2.41 -14.14
C GLY A 54 -10.49 3.61 -13.29
N HIS A 55 -9.24 4.09 -13.41
CA HIS A 55 -8.64 5.02 -12.46
C HIS A 55 -8.68 4.50 -11.02
N ASP A 56 -8.48 3.18 -10.90
CA ASP A 56 -8.46 2.45 -9.64
C ASP A 56 -7.10 2.55 -8.96
N LEU A 57 -6.05 3.01 -9.64
CA LEU A 57 -4.71 3.16 -9.08
C LEU A 57 -4.38 4.62 -8.74
N GLU A 58 -3.81 4.82 -7.56
CA GLU A 58 -3.12 6.04 -7.17
C GLU A 58 -1.62 5.74 -7.11
N ILE A 59 -0.89 6.16 -8.14
CA ILE A 59 0.55 5.88 -8.26
C ILE A 59 1.36 7.06 -7.72
N ILE A 60 2.20 6.81 -6.71
CA ILE A 60 2.90 7.86 -5.97
C ILE A 60 4.39 7.51 -5.79
N PRO A 61 5.32 8.42 -6.14
CA PRO A 61 6.73 8.26 -5.80
C PRO A 61 6.94 8.26 -4.27
N SER A 62 7.83 7.40 -3.80
CA SER A 62 8.15 7.29 -2.36
C SER A 62 8.77 8.57 -1.78
N GLN A 63 9.40 9.38 -2.64
CA GLN A 63 10.01 10.68 -2.37
C GLN A 63 8.99 11.81 -2.20
N THR A 64 7.71 11.59 -2.56
CA THR A 64 6.67 12.60 -2.42
C THR A 64 6.47 12.93 -0.92
N PRO A 65 6.54 14.22 -0.52
CA PRO A 65 6.29 14.62 0.86
C PRO A 65 4.91 14.16 1.32
N GLY A 66 4.80 13.64 2.54
CA GLY A 66 3.51 13.22 3.11
C GLY A 66 3.10 11.78 2.80
N VAL A 67 3.84 11.01 1.98
CA VAL A 67 3.45 9.63 1.63
C VAL A 67 3.53 8.69 2.82
N ARG A 68 4.57 8.82 3.67
CA ARG A 68 4.75 7.94 4.82
C ARG A 68 3.64 8.10 5.85
N GLU A 69 3.13 9.31 5.99
CA GLU A 69 2.00 9.67 6.85
C GLU A 69 0.68 9.06 6.35
N ARG A 70 0.58 8.71 5.06
CA ARG A 70 -0.59 8.04 4.47
C ARG A 70 -0.57 6.53 4.66
N VAL A 71 0.57 5.95 5.01
CA VAL A 71 0.75 4.51 5.25
C VAL A 71 1.32 4.21 6.65
N PRO A 72 0.71 4.71 7.73
CA PRO A 72 1.25 4.60 9.09
C PRO A 72 1.36 3.15 9.59
N TRP A 73 0.69 2.20 8.92
CA TRP A 73 0.72 0.78 9.24
C TRP A 73 1.95 0.04 8.70
N ILE A 74 2.70 0.62 7.76
CA ILE A 74 3.92 0.02 7.23
C ILE A 74 5.09 0.44 8.12
N PRO A 75 5.78 -0.48 8.81
CA PRO A 75 6.95 -0.13 9.61
C PRO A 75 8.00 0.61 8.77
N ALA A 76 8.64 1.63 9.34
CA ALA A 76 9.59 2.49 8.63
C ALA A 76 10.68 1.70 7.86
N ARG A 77 11.21 0.63 8.46
CA ARG A 77 12.21 -0.24 7.82
C ARG A 77 11.64 -0.94 6.58
N ALA A 78 10.42 -1.48 6.68
CA ALA A 78 9.79 -2.24 5.60
C ALA A 78 9.43 -1.33 4.43
N TYR A 79 9.03 -0.09 4.72
CA TYR A 79 8.80 0.94 3.71
C TYR A 79 10.08 1.24 2.92
N VAL A 80 11.21 1.48 3.62
CA VAL A 80 12.50 1.75 2.97
C VAL A 80 12.99 0.54 2.18
N GLU A 81 12.86 -0.66 2.71
CA GLU A 81 13.24 -1.91 2.03
C GLU A 81 12.42 -2.15 0.75
N SER A 82 11.12 -1.79 0.74
CA SER A 82 10.27 -1.95 -0.44
C SER A 82 10.57 -0.97 -1.58
N CYS A 83 11.30 0.12 -1.29
CA CYS A 83 11.66 1.15 -2.26
C CYS A 83 13.13 1.04 -2.72
N ARG A 84 13.82 -0.05 -2.38
CA ARG A 84 15.22 -0.29 -2.72
C ARG A 84 15.34 -1.27 -3.88
#